data_AF-Q6T338-F1
#
_entry.id   AF-Q6T338-F1
#
_cell.length_a   1.000
_cell.length_b   1.000
_cell.length_c   1.000
_cell.angle_alpha   90.00
_cell.angle_beta   90.00
_cell.angle_gamma   90.00
#
_symmetry.space_group_name_H-M   'P 1'
#
loop_
_entity.id
_entity.type
_entity.pdbx_description
1 polymer ?
#
loop_
_entity_poly.entity_id
_entity_poly.type
_entity_poly.pdbx_seq_one_letter_code
_entity_poly.pdbx_strand_id
1 'polypeptide(L)'
;NGVYNGTSELQLERMSVYFNEASGNKYVPRAVLVDLEPGTMDAVRAGPFGQLFRPDNFVFGQSGAGNNWAKGHYTEGAELVDQVLDVVRREAEGCDCLQGFQITHSLGGGT
;
A
#
# COMPACT_ATOMS: atom_id res chain seq x y z
N ASN A 1 -11.13 9.94 6.36
CA ASN A 1 -11.93 8.72 6.61
C ASN A 1 -12.51 8.09 5.33
N GLY A 2 -11.96 8.38 4.14
CA GLY A 2 -12.39 7.75 2.87
C GLY A 2 -13.76 8.18 2.32
N VAL A 3 -14.56 8.96 3.05
CA VAL A 3 -15.86 9.43 2.54
C VAL A 3 -15.65 10.46 1.42
N TYR A 4 -16.30 10.24 0.29
CA TYR A 4 -16.29 11.20 -0.83
C TYR A 4 -17.01 12.50 -0.45
N ASN A 5 -16.39 13.65 -0.72
CA ASN A 5 -16.92 15.00 -0.42
C ASN A 5 -16.94 15.91 -1.65
N GLY A 6 -16.92 15.35 -2.87
CA GLY A 6 -16.95 16.12 -4.11
C GLY A 6 -18.37 16.42 -4.58
N THR A 7 -18.48 17.33 -5.55
CA THR A 7 -19.76 17.79 -6.13
C THR A 7 -19.93 17.40 -7.60
N SER A 8 -18.91 16.78 -8.20
CA SER A 8 -18.88 16.46 -9.64
C SER A 8 -18.88 14.96 -9.87
N GLU A 9 -19.83 14.46 -10.66
CA GLU A 9 -19.89 13.04 -11.04
C GLU A 9 -18.65 12.59 -11.83
N LEU A 10 -17.99 13.51 -12.54
CA LEU A 10 -16.76 13.22 -13.28
C LEU A 10 -15.60 12.76 -12.36
N GLN A 11 -15.62 13.14 -11.09
CA GLN A 11 -14.63 12.68 -10.11
C GLN A 11 -14.83 11.21 -9.74
N LEU A 12 -16.06 10.69 -9.87
CA LEU A 12 -16.44 9.32 -9.52
C LEU A 12 -16.25 8.35 -10.70
N GLU A 13 -16.41 8.82 -11.94
CA GLU A 13 -16.48 7.99 -13.16
C GLU A 13 -15.35 6.96 -13.29
N ARG A 14 -14.13 7.30 -12.86
CA ARG A 14 -12.94 6.43 -12.96
C ARG A 14 -12.24 6.19 -11.63
N MET A 15 -12.93 6.43 -10.52
CA MET A 15 -12.32 6.31 -9.20
C MET A 15 -11.97 4.86 -8.85
N SER A 16 -12.69 3.89 -9.44
CA SER A 16 -12.46 2.45 -9.28
C SER A 16 -11.06 1.98 -9.69
N VAL A 17 -10.35 2.75 -10.52
CA VAL A 17 -8.97 2.47 -10.96
C VAL A 17 -8.00 2.46 -9.78
N TYR A 18 -8.12 3.43 -8.87
CA TYR A 18 -7.20 3.59 -7.74
C TYR A 18 -7.86 3.31 -6.38
N PHE A 19 -9.18 3.21 -6.32
CA PHE A 19 -9.92 3.02 -5.08
C PHE A 19 -10.89 1.84 -5.18
N ASN A 20 -11.02 1.15 -4.07
CA ASN A 20 -12.11 0.23 -3.78
C ASN A 20 -13.26 1.00 -3.12
N GLU A 21 -14.48 0.84 -3.63
CA GLU A 21 -15.68 1.31 -2.94
C GLU A 21 -16.05 0.31 -1.82
N ALA A 22 -15.99 0.78 -0.59
CA ALA A 22 -16.48 0.10 0.59
C ALA A 22 -17.88 0.63 0.98
N SER A 23 -18.51 0.01 1.98
CA SER A 23 -19.85 0.41 2.42
C SER A 23 -19.89 1.88 2.90
N GLY A 24 -21.01 2.54 2.59
CA GLY A 24 -21.28 3.91 3.05
C GLY A 24 -20.49 5.01 2.33
N ASN A 25 -20.34 4.92 1.00
CA ASN A 25 -19.63 5.89 0.16
C ASN A 25 -18.17 6.13 0.61
N LYS A 26 -17.53 5.09 1.16
CA LYS A 26 -16.15 5.12 1.59
C LYS A 26 -15.27 4.53 0.50
N TYR A 27 -14.23 5.23 0.14
CA TYR A 27 -13.27 4.81 -0.87
C TYR A 27 -11.92 4.57 -0.22
N VAL A 28 -11.42 3.36 -0.42
CA VAL A 28 -10.16 2.87 0.18
C VAL A 28 -9.13 2.71 -0.95
N PRO A 29 -7.92 3.28 -0.84
CA PRO A 29 -6.89 3.14 -1.87
C PRO A 29 -6.53 1.67 -2.12
N ARG A 30 -6.36 1.31 -3.40
CA ARG A 30 -5.74 0.07 -3.85
C ARG A 30 -4.22 0.20 -3.71
N ALA A 31 -3.74 0.20 -2.47
CA ALA A 31 -2.33 0.40 -2.15
C ALA A 31 -1.86 -0.64 -1.13
N VAL A 32 -0.62 -1.10 -1.31
CA VAL A 32 0.12 -1.95 -0.36
C VAL A 32 1.34 -1.16 0.10
N LEU A 33 1.49 -0.99 1.41
CA LEU A 33 2.57 -0.23 2.01
C LEU A 33 3.55 -1.22 2.63
N VAL A 34 4.80 -1.16 2.17
CA VAL A 34 5.86 -2.10 2.54
C VAL A 34 7.05 -1.35 3.07
N ASP A 35 7.56 -1.76 4.22
CA ASP A 35 8.87 -1.32 4.72
C ASP A 35 9.48 -2.40 5.61
N LEU A 36 10.79 -2.47 5.70
CA LEU A 36 11.48 -3.38 6.60
C LEU A 36 11.46 -2.87 8.05
N GLU A 37 11.13 -1.60 8.26
CA GLU A 37 11.03 -0.97 9.58
C GLU A 37 9.58 -0.61 9.96
N PRO A 38 9.16 -0.82 11.22
CA PRO A 38 7.81 -0.48 11.66
C PRO A 38 7.57 1.03 11.74
N GLY A 39 8.62 1.84 11.95
CA GLY A 39 8.50 3.27 12.25
C GLY A 39 7.82 4.09 11.14
N THR A 40 8.03 3.72 9.87
CA THR A 40 7.39 4.39 8.72
C THR A 40 5.88 4.22 8.74
N MET A 41 5.38 3.07 9.21
CA MET A 41 3.95 2.77 9.23
C MET A 41 3.21 3.62 10.26
N ASP A 42 3.83 3.85 11.41
CA ASP A 42 3.29 4.75 12.44
C ASP A 42 3.23 6.19 11.94
N ALA A 43 4.26 6.63 11.20
CA ALA A 43 4.27 7.97 10.60
C ALA A 43 3.15 8.15 9.57
N VAL A 44 2.91 7.15 8.71
CA VAL A 44 1.79 7.19 7.74
C VAL A 44 0.44 7.23 8.46
N ARG A 45 0.25 6.40 9.48
CA ARG A 45 -1.00 6.33 10.25
C ARG A 45 -1.29 7.61 11.04
N ALA A 46 -0.25 8.30 11.51
CA ALA A 46 -0.35 9.61 12.16
C ALA A 46 -0.59 10.77 11.18
N GLY A 47 -0.36 10.55 9.88
CA GLY A 47 -0.57 11.55 8.85
C GLY A 47 -2.05 11.91 8.64
N PRO A 48 -2.34 13.01 7.93
CA PRO A 48 -3.70 13.50 7.70
C PRO A 48 -4.59 12.49 6.96
N PHE A 49 -3.98 11.60 6.17
CA PHE A 49 -4.67 10.53 5.43
C PHE A 49 -4.40 9.14 6.00
N GLY A 50 -3.85 9.00 7.20
CA GLY A 50 -3.50 7.70 7.77
C GLY A 50 -4.69 6.74 7.91
N GLN A 51 -5.87 7.29 8.20
CA GLN A 51 -7.15 6.55 8.31
C GLN A 51 -7.81 6.22 6.96
N LEU A 52 -7.13 6.52 5.85
CA LEU A 52 -7.64 6.23 4.50
C LEU A 52 -7.26 4.81 4.05
N PHE A 53 -6.10 4.32 4.49
CA PHE A 53 -5.55 3.04 4.07
C PHE A 53 -6.11 1.88 4.89
N ARG A 54 -6.23 0.70 4.25
CA ARG A 54 -6.64 -0.52 4.94
C ARG A 54 -5.49 -0.99 5.85
N PRO A 55 -5.74 -1.24 7.17
CA PRO A 55 -4.69 -1.71 8.08
C PRO A 55 -4.01 -3.00 7.62
N ASP A 56 -4.76 -3.89 6.98
CA ASP A 56 -4.27 -5.19 6.46
C ASP A 56 -3.34 -5.07 5.25
N ASN A 57 -3.20 -3.86 4.69
CA ASN A 57 -2.33 -3.58 3.55
C ASN A 57 -0.97 -2.99 3.97
N PHE A 58 -0.71 -2.88 5.28
CA PHE A 58 0.59 -2.51 5.83
C PHE A 58 1.36 -3.79 6.12
N VAL A 59 2.46 -4.00 5.39
CA VAL A 59 3.36 -5.14 5.58
C VAL A 59 4.70 -4.59 6.04
N PHE A 60 5.18 -5.02 7.19
CA PHE A 60 6.45 -4.51 7.71
C PHE A 60 7.29 -5.53 8.45
N GLY A 61 8.60 -5.36 8.35
CA GLY A 61 9.60 -6.13 9.08
C GLY A 61 9.83 -5.61 10.51
N GLN A 62 10.78 -6.24 11.20
CA GLN A 62 11.26 -5.81 12.52
C GLN A 62 12.69 -5.27 12.48
N SER A 63 13.29 -5.21 11.29
CA SER A 63 14.73 -4.99 11.05
C SER A 63 14.90 -4.29 9.72
N GLY A 64 15.62 -3.17 9.69
CA GLY A 64 15.85 -2.40 8.46
C GLY A 64 17.02 -2.90 7.62
N ALA A 65 16.99 -2.60 6.32
CA ALA A 65 18.10 -2.90 5.42
C ALA A 65 19.35 -2.04 5.69
N GLY A 66 19.22 -0.88 6.36
CA GLY A 66 20.35 -0.01 6.71
C GLY A 66 21.17 0.47 5.51
N ASN A 67 20.51 0.92 4.44
CA ASN A 67 21.11 1.31 3.15
C ASN A 67 21.95 0.23 2.46
N ASN A 68 21.70 -1.04 2.78
CA ASN A 68 22.36 -2.17 2.13
C ASN A 68 21.37 -2.91 1.23
N TRP A 69 21.55 -2.76 -0.08
CA TRP A 69 20.73 -3.45 -1.09
C TRP A 69 20.76 -4.98 -0.95
N ALA A 70 21.91 -5.57 -0.62
CA ALA A 70 22.01 -7.02 -0.48
C ALA A 70 21.17 -7.54 0.69
N LYS A 71 21.02 -6.75 1.77
CA LYS A 71 20.13 -7.11 2.88
C LYS A 71 18.67 -7.09 2.46
N GLY A 72 18.22 -6.01 1.80
CA GLY A 72 16.85 -5.94 1.33
C GLY A 72 16.55 -7.01 0.28
N HIS A 73 17.47 -7.28 -0.63
CA HIS A 73 17.20 -8.20 -1.74
C HIS A 73 17.35 -9.68 -1.38
N TYR A 74 18.36 -10.05 -0.57
CA TYR A 74 18.71 -11.46 -0.35
C TYR A 74 18.42 -11.99 1.05
N THR A 75 18.26 -11.13 2.07
CA THR A 75 18.05 -11.59 3.46
C THR A 75 16.74 -11.07 4.05
N GLU A 76 16.71 -9.84 4.56
CA GLU A 76 15.58 -9.30 5.33
C GLU A 76 14.32 -9.17 4.44
N GLY A 77 14.48 -8.66 3.22
CA GLY A 77 13.33 -8.56 2.30
C GLY A 77 12.91 -9.90 1.70
N ALA A 78 13.82 -10.88 1.62
CA ALA A 78 13.45 -12.23 1.21
C ALA A 78 12.56 -12.94 2.24
N GLU A 79 12.68 -12.61 3.53
CA GLU A 79 11.78 -13.10 4.58
C GLU A 79 10.41 -12.41 4.55
N LEU A 80 10.34 -11.14 4.12
CA LEU A 80 9.10 -10.36 4.09
C LEU A 80 8.29 -10.53 2.80
N VAL A 81 8.94 -10.86 1.68
CA VAL A 81 8.34 -10.83 0.34
C VAL A 81 7.10 -11.71 0.20
N ASP A 82 7.06 -12.88 0.81
CA ASP A 82 5.92 -13.79 0.71
C ASP A 82 4.65 -13.16 1.31
N GLN A 83 4.79 -12.44 2.44
CA GLN A 83 3.66 -11.70 3.05
C GLN A 83 3.19 -10.57 2.14
N VAL A 84 4.13 -9.85 1.51
CA VAL A 84 3.80 -8.79 0.53
C VAL A 84 3.03 -9.39 -0.65
N LEU A 85 3.50 -10.51 -1.20
CA LEU A 85 2.87 -11.17 -2.34
C LEU A 85 1.46 -11.65 -2.02
N ASP A 86 1.19 -12.11 -0.80
CA ASP A 86 -0.17 -12.50 -0.39
C ASP A 86 -1.13 -11.32 -0.30
N VAL A 87 -0.67 -10.16 0.18
CA VAL A 87 -1.48 -8.93 0.19
C VAL A 87 -1.70 -8.42 -1.23
N VAL A 88 -0.66 -8.41 -2.07
CA VAL A 88 -0.76 -8.02 -3.48
C VAL A 88 -1.73 -8.93 -4.23
N ARG A 89 -1.68 -10.24 -3.99
CA ARG A 89 -2.61 -11.21 -4.59
C ARG A 89 -4.06 -10.90 -4.21
N ARG A 90 -4.32 -10.65 -2.93
CA ARG A 90 -5.66 -10.29 -2.44
C ARG A 90 -6.20 -9.01 -3.10
N GLU A 91 -5.38 -7.98 -3.23
CA GLU A 91 -5.78 -6.74 -3.92
C GLU A 91 -6.02 -6.96 -5.42
N ALA A 92 -5.20 -7.80 -6.06
CA ALA A 92 -5.34 -8.14 -7.47
C ALA A 92 -6.61 -8.96 -7.74
N GLU A 93 -6.95 -9.91 -6.88
CA GLU A 93 -8.20 -10.69 -6.95
C GLU A 93 -9.45 -9.82 -6.74
N GLY A 94 -9.31 -8.69 -6.05
CA GLY A 94 -10.37 -7.69 -5.88
C GLY A 94 -10.54 -6.73 -7.08
N CYS A 95 -9.87 -6.99 -8.21
CA CYS A 95 -10.01 -6.21 -9.44
C CYS A 95 -10.79 -7.01 -10.50
N ASP A 96 -11.74 -6.36 -11.17
CA ASP A 96 -12.45 -6.98 -12.31
C ASP A 96 -11.50 -7.25 -13.49
N CYS A 97 -10.58 -6.32 -13.76
CA CYS A 97 -9.54 -6.44 -14.78
C CYS A 97 -8.32 -5.61 -14.38
N LEU A 98 -7.34 -6.26 -13.75
CA LEU A 98 -6.10 -5.59 -13.31
C LEU A 98 -5.27 -5.14 -14.53
N GLN A 99 -4.91 -3.86 -14.57
CA GLN A 99 -4.09 -3.29 -15.64
C GLN A 99 -2.58 -3.45 -15.39
N GLY A 100 -2.16 -3.44 -14.12
CA GLY A 100 -0.75 -3.53 -13.74
C GLY A 100 -0.50 -2.97 -12.34
N PHE A 101 0.77 -2.74 -12.03
CA PHE A 101 1.22 -2.22 -10.74
C PHE A 101 1.99 -0.92 -10.93
N GLN A 102 1.80 0.03 -10.01
CA GLN A 102 2.64 1.22 -9.88
C GLN A 102 3.50 1.07 -8.62
N ILE A 103 4.83 1.13 -8.78
CA ILE A 103 5.78 0.96 -7.69
C ILE A 103 6.50 2.29 -7.47
N THR A 104 6.48 2.78 -6.24
CA THR A 104 7.23 3.97 -5.81
C THR A 104 8.25 3.53 -4.78
N HIS A 105 9.53 3.66 -5.11
CA HIS A 105 10.64 3.28 -4.23
C HIS A 105 11.86 4.17 -4.49
N SER A 106 12.80 4.19 -3.54
CA SER A 106 14.10 4.85 -3.72
C SER A 106 15.13 3.89 -4.31
N LEU A 107 16.09 4.40 -5.08
CA LEU A 107 17.23 3.60 -5.56
C LEU A 107 18.46 3.67 -4.65
N GLY A 108 18.54 4.69 -3.79
CA GLY A 108 19.68 4.91 -2.89
C GLY A 108 19.58 4.20 -1.54
N GLY A 109 18.40 3.63 -1.22
CA GLY A 109 18.16 2.89 0.01
C GLY A 109 18.56 1.41 -0.09
N GLY A 110 18.17 0.64 0.94
CA GLY A 110 18.39 -0.81 0.99
C GLY A 110 17.11 -1.65 0.92
N THR A 111 15.98 -1.11 1.38
CA THR A 111 14.64 -1.71 1.29
C THR A 111 14.09 -1.52 -0.12
#